data_AF-A0A480AZW1-F1
#
_entry.id   AF-A0A480AZW1-F1
#
_cell.length_a   1.000
_cell.length_b   1.000
_cell.length_c   1.000
_cell.angle_alpha   90.00
_cell.angle_beta   90.00
_cell.angle_gamma   90.00
#
_symmetry.space_group_name_H-M   'P 1'
#
loop_
_entity.id
_entity.type
_entity.pdbx_description
1 polymer ?
#
loop_
_entity_poly.entity_id
_entity_poly.type
_entity_poly.pdbx_seq_one_letter_code
_entity_poly.pdbx_strand_id
1 'polypeptide(L)'
;MFPVPLHRLVTPVTLVVALISAWAVPMQAEAAEQAMRLTLTAELQRQARTQFGSETARVQLRQRAEYAITLVGDGVPMGTNPLDPDEPARLLAAAQRTQQTVQAGLAAVAARGQATAAPMPDLAAMQALAQRLQAQCGQDRDCLMREATRFSAQQVAAHPAVQPADRAAVQARLQAYGADVRACERQQPAGAAREACINQARVRAGGEADAPEAEVAMPYLHFRAAEDCRPSGQLTLDERAEGSFVDVQGPVAFTATRLADDVRAPASFPCGTQLVVLDTRNGRLWVTSPVLGLSAQVTAVRSEQGRAPQRQVGGSTLDWHEAAPWLQQRLLQLDRRGGNASATLPAAADGQTQVRLSWRWQPA
;
A
#
# COMPACT_ATOMS: atom_id res chain seq x y z
N MET A 1 19.35 -20.81 59.45
CA MET A 1 18.67 -21.95 60.12
C MET A 1 17.71 -21.41 61.15
N PHE A 2 16.41 -21.39 60.83
CA PHE A 2 15.26 -21.54 61.74
C PHE A 2 14.03 -21.76 60.82
N PRO A 3 13.22 -22.82 61.02
CA PRO A 3 12.07 -23.15 60.17
C PRO A 3 10.71 -22.77 60.80
N VAL A 4 9.61 -23.11 60.09
CA VAL A 4 8.20 -23.33 60.55
C VAL A 4 7.23 -22.13 60.36
N PRO A 5 5.89 -22.28 60.09
CA PRO A 5 5.09 -23.31 59.37
C PRO A 5 4.09 -22.76 58.31
N LEU A 6 3.49 -23.71 57.56
CA LEU A 6 2.24 -23.61 56.79
C LEU A 6 1.02 -23.14 57.61
N HIS A 7 0.09 -22.41 56.97
CA HIS A 7 -1.35 -22.67 57.11
C HIS A 7 -2.13 -22.45 55.81
N ARG A 8 -2.93 -23.47 55.48
CA ARG A 8 -3.93 -23.56 54.42
C ARG A 8 -5.16 -22.72 54.78
N LEU A 9 -5.77 -22.08 53.78
CA LEU A 9 -7.22 -21.84 53.74
C LEU A 9 -7.72 -22.18 52.34
N VAL A 10 -8.41 -23.32 52.26
CA VAL A 10 -9.16 -23.79 51.11
C VAL A 10 -10.60 -23.31 51.30
N THR A 11 -11.09 -22.45 50.42
CA THR A 11 -12.51 -22.10 50.33
C THR A 11 -13.10 -22.74 49.07
N PRO A 12 -14.16 -23.55 49.18
CA PRO A 12 -14.92 -24.04 48.04
C PRO A 12 -15.89 -22.95 47.61
N VAL A 13 -15.66 -22.33 46.45
CA VAL A 13 -16.66 -21.44 45.84
C VAL A 13 -17.46 -22.24 44.83
N THR A 14 -18.74 -22.35 45.16
CA THR A 14 -19.82 -23.06 44.49
C THR A 14 -19.97 -22.60 43.05
N LEU A 15 -19.80 -23.55 42.12
CA LEU A 15 -19.90 -23.38 40.67
C LEU A 15 -21.39 -23.36 40.27
N VAL A 16 -22.00 -22.18 40.17
CA VAL A 16 -23.32 -22.02 39.54
C VAL A 16 -23.10 -21.81 38.05
N VAL A 17 -23.21 -22.89 37.28
CA VAL A 17 -23.20 -22.87 35.81
C VAL A 17 -24.59 -22.47 35.34
N ALA A 18 -24.80 -21.16 35.17
CA ALA A 18 -25.93 -20.64 34.41
C ALA A 18 -25.60 -20.74 32.91
N LEU A 19 -26.11 -21.79 32.26
CA LEU A 19 -26.16 -21.93 30.80
C LEU A 19 -27.11 -20.86 30.24
N ILE A 20 -26.58 -19.66 30.01
CA ILE A 20 -27.23 -18.65 29.18
C ILE A 20 -26.67 -18.84 27.77
N SER A 21 -27.38 -19.63 26.98
CA SER A 21 -27.23 -19.71 25.52
C SER A 21 -27.68 -18.39 24.90
N ALA A 22 -26.84 -17.36 25.05
CA ALA A 22 -26.96 -16.12 24.32
C ALA A 22 -26.67 -16.42 22.84
N TRP A 23 -27.72 -16.31 22.03
CA TRP A 23 -27.62 -16.20 20.58
C TRP A 23 -26.90 -14.89 20.28
N ALA A 24 -25.57 -14.93 20.32
CA ALA A 24 -24.73 -13.83 19.90
C ALA A 24 -24.92 -13.68 18.39
N VAL A 25 -25.88 -12.82 18.01
CA VAL A 25 -25.88 -12.20 16.69
C VAL A 25 -24.47 -11.63 16.53
N PRO A 26 -23.71 -12.03 15.49
CA PRO A 26 -22.41 -11.43 15.24
C PRO A 26 -22.68 -9.94 14.98
N MET A 27 -22.52 -9.12 16.01
CA MET A 27 -22.42 -7.68 15.82
C MET A 27 -21.26 -7.52 14.87
N GLN A 28 -21.57 -7.11 13.65
CA GLN A 28 -20.57 -6.62 12.71
C GLN A 28 -19.82 -5.55 13.50
N ALA A 29 -18.59 -5.86 13.89
CA ALA A 29 -17.73 -4.89 14.53
C ALA A 29 -17.55 -3.78 13.50
N GLU A 30 -18.27 -2.68 13.67
CA GLU A 30 -18.01 -1.46 12.92
C GLU A 30 -16.52 -1.19 13.07
N ALA A 31 -15.83 -1.12 11.93
CA ALA A 31 -14.40 -0.87 11.92
C ALA A 31 -14.18 0.47 12.63
N ALA A 32 -13.70 0.40 13.87
CA ALA A 32 -13.48 1.58 14.69
C ALA A 32 -12.28 2.33 14.13
N GLU A 33 -12.39 3.65 14.05
CA GLU A 33 -11.30 4.53 13.68
C GLU A 33 -10.08 4.26 14.56
N GLN A 34 -8.92 4.04 13.94
CA GLN A 34 -7.66 3.72 14.62
C GLN A 34 -6.69 4.87 14.46
N ALA A 35 -6.30 5.49 15.58
CA ALA A 35 -5.24 6.49 15.62
C ALA A 35 -3.91 5.85 16.05
N MET A 36 -2.89 6.01 15.22
CA MET A 36 -1.55 5.44 15.41
C MET A 36 -0.48 6.52 15.30
N ARG A 37 0.49 6.50 16.20
CA ARG A 37 1.67 7.37 16.15
C ARG A 37 2.86 6.64 15.54
N LEU A 38 3.40 7.22 14.47
CA LEU A 38 4.67 6.83 13.87
C LEU A 38 5.76 7.78 14.33
N THR A 39 6.84 7.24 14.90
CA THR A 39 8.09 7.99 15.15
C THR A 39 9.20 7.37 14.32
N LEU A 40 9.95 8.20 13.59
CA LEU A 40 11.12 7.84 12.80
C LEU A 40 12.31 8.70 13.24
N THR A 41 13.47 8.08 13.40
CA THR A 41 14.75 8.77 13.56
C THR A 41 15.72 8.23 12.53
N ALA A 42 16.17 9.08 11.62
CA ALA A 42 17.22 8.78 10.67
C ALA A 42 18.51 9.50 11.10
N GLU A 43 19.63 8.80 11.10
CA GLU A 43 20.95 9.35 11.36
C GLU A 43 21.89 9.02 10.20
N LEU A 44 22.76 9.96 9.85
CA LEU A 44 23.80 9.80 8.86
C LEU A 44 25.11 10.31 9.43
N GLN A 45 26.16 9.50 9.32
CA GLN A 45 27.54 9.88 9.61
C GLN A 45 28.40 9.57 8.40
N ARG A 46 29.07 10.57 7.85
CA ARG A 46 29.90 10.44 6.65
C ARG A 46 31.28 11.00 6.89
N GLN A 47 32.29 10.28 6.40
CA GLN A 47 33.66 10.73 6.31
C GLN A 47 34.14 10.45 4.90
N ALA A 48 34.43 11.50 4.14
CA ALA A 48 34.78 11.38 2.73
C ALA A 48 35.73 12.49 2.30
N ARG A 49 36.43 12.28 1.18
CA ARG A 49 37.06 13.37 0.45
C ARG A 49 36.07 13.93 -0.55
N THR A 50 36.10 15.23 -0.76
CA THR A 50 35.32 15.90 -1.80
C THR A 50 36.25 16.69 -2.69
N GLN A 51 35.89 16.76 -3.97
CA GLN A 51 36.55 17.61 -4.94
C GLN A 51 35.48 18.39 -5.70
N PHE A 52 35.59 19.71 -5.70
CA PHE A 52 34.68 20.59 -6.42
C PHE A 52 35.50 21.63 -7.19
N GLY A 53 35.66 21.42 -8.50
CA GLY A 53 36.59 22.22 -9.30
C GLY A 53 38.04 22.07 -8.80
N SER A 54 38.66 23.18 -8.38
CA SER A 54 40.00 23.20 -7.80
C SER A 54 40.04 23.01 -6.27
N GLU A 55 38.88 22.93 -5.61
CA GLU A 55 38.79 22.63 -4.19
C GLU A 55 38.95 21.15 -3.92
N THR A 56 39.78 20.81 -2.94
CA THR A 56 39.86 19.47 -2.36
C THR A 56 39.71 19.58 -0.85
N ALA A 57 38.86 18.75 -0.25
CA ALA A 57 38.61 18.77 1.18
C ALA A 57 38.36 17.38 1.75
N ARG A 58 38.59 17.23 3.05
CA ARG A 58 38.06 16.13 3.86
C ARG A 58 36.83 16.64 4.56
N VAL A 59 35.70 15.95 4.39
CA VAL A 59 34.41 16.31 4.97
C VAL A 59 34.03 15.27 6.02
N GLN A 60 33.68 15.76 7.21
CA GLN A 60 33.00 15.02 8.25
C GLN A 60 31.58 15.56 8.36
N LEU A 61 30.58 14.69 8.19
CA LEU A 61 29.17 15.07 8.22
C LEU A 61 28.44 14.21 9.25
N ARG A 62 27.65 14.84 10.10
CA ARG A 62 26.68 14.21 10.99
C ARG A 62 25.33 14.87 10.81
N GLN A 63 24.32 14.08 10.48
CA GLN A 63 22.94 14.53 10.35
C GLN A 63 22.02 13.63 11.16
N ARG A 64 20.98 14.23 11.75
CA ARG A 64 19.89 13.50 12.39
C ARG A 64 18.58 14.19 12.05
N ALA A 65 17.60 13.39 11.65
CA ALA A 65 16.23 13.82 11.46
C ALA A 65 15.31 12.97 12.33
N GLU A 66 14.64 13.61 13.28
CA GLU A 66 13.55 13.04 14.05
C GLU A 66 12.22 13.53 13.50
N TYR A 67 11.30 12.60 13.31
CA TYR A 67 9.98 12.87 12.78
C TYR A 67 8.94 12.02 13.50
N ALA A 68 7.90 12.65 14.02
CA ALA A 68 6.77 11.97 14.62
C ALA A 68 5.45 12.53 14.08
N ILE A 69 4.51 11.65 13.73
CA ILE A 69 3.20 12.02 13.21
C ILE A 69 2.12 11.07 13.74
N THR A 70 0.91 11.60 13.95
CA THR A 70 -0.30 10.82 14.18
C THR A 70 -1.02 10.56 12.86
N LEU A 71 -1.36 9.31 12.64
CA LEU A 71 -2.03 8.81 11.44
C LEU A 71 -3.34 8.14 11.85
N VAL A 72 -4.37 8.30 11.04
CA VAL A 72 -5.71 7.71 11.25
C VAL A 72 -6.02 6.71 10.15
N GLY A 73 -6.63 5.59 10.52
CA GLY A 73 -7.16 4.59 9.62
C GLY A 73 -8.62 4.28 9.96
N ASP A 74 -9.42 3.96 8.96
CA ASP A 74 -10.83 3.56 9.12
C ASP A 74 -10.99 2.10 9.59
N GLY A 75 -9.88 1.36 9.71
CA GLY A 75 -9.87 -0.05 10.09
C GLY A 75 -10.41 -0.98 8.99
N VAL A 76 -10.77 -0.47 7.82
CA VAL A 76 -11.31 -1.25 6.71
C VAL A 76 -10.15 -1.92 5.98
N PRO A 77 -10.10 -3.27 5.95
CA PRO A 77 -9.03 -3.95 5.25
C PRO A 77 -9.17 -3.77 3.73
N MET A 78 -8.04 -3.55 3.06
CA MET A 78 -7.94 -3.36 1.63
C MET A 78 -7.21 -4.54 0.97
N GLY A 79 -7.65 -4.88 -0.25
CA GLY A 79 -7.03 -5.93 -1.07
C GLY A 79 -5.69 -5.54 -1.70
N THR A 80 -5.37 -4.24 -1.75
CA THR A 80 -4.20 -3.73 -2.46
C THR A 80 -3.30 -2.85 -1.60
N ASN A 81 -2.00 -2.87 -1.93
CA ASN A 81 -1.00 -2.02 -1.31
C ASN A 81 -0.42 -1.03 -2.33
N PRO A 82 -0.82 0.26 -2.29
CA PRO A 82 -0.35 1.27 -3.24
C PRO A 82 1.13 1.64 -3.06
N LEU A 83 1.75 1.27 -1.93
CA LEU A 83 3.15 1.53 -1.63
C LEU A 83 4.07 0.35 -1.97
N ASP A 84 3.52 -0.81 -2.34
CA ASP A 84 4.35 -1.93 -2.76
C ASP A 84 4.74 -1.76 -4.24
N PRO A 85 6.05 -1.63 -4.56
CA PRO A 85 6.51 -1.46 -5.94
C PRO A 85 6.15 -2.64 -6.85
N ASP A 86 5.91 -3.83 -6.29
CA ASP A 86 5.55 -5.03 -7.04
C ASP A 86 4.02 -5.17 -7.25
N GLU A 87 3.21 -4.31 -6.63
CA GLU A 87 1.76 -4.39 -6.70
C GLU A 87 1.19 -4.31 -8.12
N PRO A 88 1.62 -3.36 -8.99
CA PRO A 88 1.11 -3.30 -10.36
C PRO A 88 1.38 -4.59 -11.14
N ALA A 89 2.55 -5.20 -10.94
CA ALA A 89 2.91 -6.47 -11.58
C ALA A 89 2.04 -7.63 -11.06
N ARG A 90 1.75 -7.66 -9.74
CA ARG A 90 0.84 -8.66 -9.16
C ARG A 90 -0.59 -8.53 -9.67
N LEU A 91 -1.10 -7.30 -9.78
CA LEU A 91 -2.43 -7.01 -10.33
C LEU A 91 -2.52 -7.43 -11.80
N LEU A 92 -1.50 -7.12 -12.60
CA LEU A 92 -1.43 -7.54 -14.00
C LEU A 92 -1.40 -9.07 -14.14
N ALA A 93 -0.57 -9.75 -13.34
CA ALA A 93 -0.50 -11.20 -13.33
C ALA A 93 -1.83 -11.85 -12.90
N ALA A 94 -2.53 -11.26 -11.93
CA ALA A 94 -3.86 -11.71 -11.54
C ALA A 94 -4.87 -11.55 -12.69
N ALA A 95 -4.89 -10.39 -13.36
CA ALA A 95 -5.75 -10.15 -14.51
C ALA A 95 -5.48 -11.13 -15.67
N GLN A 96 -4.21 -11.42 -15.97
CA GLN A 96 -3.83 -12.40 -16.99
C GLN A 96 -4.32 -13.82 -16.66
N ARG A 97 -4.23 -14.23 -15.38
CA ARG A 97 -4.77 -15.53 -14.95
C ARG A 97 -6.28 -15.59 -15.12
N THR A 98 -7.00 -14.53 -14.73
CA THR A 98 -8.45 -14.45 -14.95
C THR A 98 -8.78 -14.57 -16.45
N GLN A 99 -8.04 -13.89 -17.32
CA GLN A 99 -8.22 -14.00 -18.76
C GLN A 99 -7.97 -15.42 -19.29
N GLN A 100 -6.92 -16.10 -18.81
CA GLN A 100 -6.61 -17.48 -19.18
C GLN A 100 -7.71 -18.45 -18.71
N THR A 101 -8.23 -18.28 -17.49
CA THR A 101 -9.35 -19.10 -16.99
C THR A 101 -10.59 -18.91 -17.84
N VAL A 102 -10.92 -17.66 -18.22
CA VAL A 102 -12.07 -17.38 -19.10
C VAL A 102 -11.86 -18.01 -20.49
N GLN A 103 -10.67 -17.88 -21.07
CA GLN A 103 -10.36 -18.51 -22.36
C GLN A 103 -10.43 -20.04 -22.30
N ALA A 104 -9.94 -20.65 -21.23
CA ALA A 104 -10.01 -22.09 -21.02
C ALA A 104 -11.47 -22.57 -20.87
N GLY A 105 -12.30 -21.83 -20.14
CA GLY A 105 -13.74 -22.11 -20.03
C GLY A 105 -14.44 -22.03 -21.39
N LEU A 106 -14.16 -20.99 -22.19
CA LEU A 106 -14.69 -20.86 -23.55
C LEU A 106 -14.25 -22.02 -24.46
N ALA A 107 -12.98 -22.43 -24.38
CA ALA A 107 -12.46 -23.57 -25.14
C ALA A 107 -13.11 -24.89 -24.71
N ALA A 108 -13.32 -25.09 -23.40
CA ALA A 108 -14.01 -26.28 -22.89
C ALA A 108 -15.48 -26.35 -23.36
N VAL A 109 -16.17 -25.21 -23.42
CA VAL A 109 -17.52 -25.11 -23.99
C VAL A 109 -17.52 -25.46 -25.49
N ALA A 110 -16.56 -24.94 -26.26
CA ALA A 110 -16.42 -25.25 -27.68
C ALA A 110 -16.13 -26.75 -27.93
N ALA A 111 -15.27 -27.36 -27.10
CA ALA A 111 -14.90 -28.78 -27.22
C ALA A 111 -16.05 -29.75 -26.93
N ARG A 112 -17.06 -29.36 -26.14
CA ARG A 112 -18.25 -30.19 -25.86
C ARG A 112 -19.22 -30.28 -27.04
N GLY A 113 -18.89 -29.74 -28.21
CA GLY A 113 -19.63 -29.97 -29.47
C GLY A 113 -21.04 -29.37 -29.51
N GLN A 114 -21.43 -28.57 -28.51
CA GLN A 114 -22.75 -27.93 -28.43
C GLN A 114 -22.77 -26.49 -28.96
N ALA A 115 -21.63 -25.97 -29.42
CA ALA A 115 -21.55 -24.69 -30.11
C ALA A 115 -20.49 -24.77 -31.20
N THR A 116 -20.88 -24.65 -32.47
CA THR A 116 -19.95 -24.18 -33.50
C THR A 116 -19.39 -22.86 -33.00
N ALA A 117 -18.07 -22.78 -32.84
CA ALA A 117 -17.39 -21.58 -32.36
C ALA A 117 -17.93 -20.38 -33.14
N ALA A 118 -18.68 -19.52 -32.46
CA ALA A 118 -19.13 -18.27 -33.04
C ALA A 118 -17.90 -17.56 -33.59
N PRO A 119 -17.92 -17.05 -34.83
CA PRO A 119 -16.83 -16.21 -35.31
C PRO A 119 -16.61 -15.11 -34.27
N MET A 120 -15.36 -14.95 -33.82
CA MET A 120 -15.02 -13.89 -32.87
C MET A 120 -15.62 -12.59 -33.39
N PRO A 121 -16.34 -11.82 -32.56
CA PRO A 121 -16.96 -10.59 -33.01
C PRO A 121 -15.88 -9.69 -33.61
N ASP A 122 -16.13 -9.20 -34.83
CA ASP A 122 -15.21 -8.31 -35.53
C ASP A 122 -14.85 -7.13 -34.63
N LEU A 123 -13.56 -7.01 -34.30
CA LEU A 123 -13.06 -6.03 -33.34
C LEU A 123 -13.31 -4.61 -33.84
N ALA A 124 -13.32 -4.40 -35.17
CA ALA A 124 -13.65 -3.12 -35.79
C ALA A 124 -15.14 -2.79 -35.62
N ALA A 125 -16.02 -3.78 -35.78
CA ALA A 125 -17.46 -3.62 -35.54
C ALA A 125 -17.76 -3.31 -34.06
N MET A 126 -17.03 -3.93 -33.12
CA MET A 126 -17.16 -3.60 -31.70
C MET A 126 -16.69 -2.18 -31.37
N GLN A 127 -15.57 -1.71 -31.95
CA GLN A 127 -15.11 -0.34 -31.76
C GLN A 127 -16.09 0.69 -32.35
N ALA A 128 -16.61 0.45 -33.56
CA ALA A 128 -17.60 1.33 -34.19
C ALA A 128 -18.89 1.42 -33.37
N LEU A 129 -19.32 0.29 -32.81
CA LEU A 129 -20.47 0.25 -31.90
C LEU A 129 -20.21 1.03 -30.62
N ALA A 130 -19.04 0.86 -29.99
CA ALA A 130 -18.68 1.60 -28.78
C ALA A 130 -18.71 3.11 -29.02
N GLN A 131 -18.16 3.57 -30.15
CA GLN A 131 -18.21 4.97 -30.57
C GLN A 131 -19.65 5.46 -30.78
N ARG A 132 -20.52 4.65 -31.41
CA ARG A 132 -21.93 4.99 -31.64
C ARG A 132 -22.71 5.08 -30.33
N LEU A 133 -22.53 4.14 -29.41
CA LEU A 133 -23.11 4.15 -28.08
C LEU A 133 -22.67 5.39 -27.30
N GLN A 134 -21.38 5.72 -27.36
CA GLN A 134 -20.84 6.90 -26.70
C GLN A 134 -21.35 8.21 -27.33
N ALA A 135 -21.58 8.25 -28.64
CA ALA A 135 -22.19 9.40 -29.31
C ALA A 135 -23.68 9.56 -28.99
N GLN A 136 -24.43 8.46 -28.82
CA GLN A 136 -25.86 8.50 -28.50
C GLN A 136 -26.14 8.78 -27.03
N CYS A 137 -25.40 8.14 -26.13
CA CYS A 137 -25.62 8.22 -24.69
C CYS A 137 -24.71 9.23 -23.97
N GLY A 138 -23.64 9.71 -24.60
CA GLY A 138 -22.68 10.61 -23.98
C GLY A 138 -22.05 9.98 -22.73
N GLN A 139 -22.20 10.65 -21.58
CA GLN A 139 -21.78 10.14 -20.26
C GLN A 139 -22.97 9.61 -19.41
N ASP A 140 -24.17 9.50 -19.97
CA ASP A 140 -25.32 8.93 -19.26
C ASP A 140 -25.13 7.41 -19.09
N ARG A 141 -24.84 7.02 -17.86
CA ARG A 141 -24.54 5.65 -17.47
C ARG A 141 -25.76 4.72 -17.60
N ASP A 142 -26.97 5.23 -17.37
CA ASP A 142 -28.20 4.45 -17.49
C ASP A 142 -28.58 4.22 -18.95
N CYS A 143 -28.36 5.23 -19.81
CA CYS A 143 -28.51 5.07 -21.26
C CYS A 143 -27.56 4.01 -21.81
N LEU A 144 -26.26 4.11 -21.47
CA LEU A 144 -25.25 3.15 -21.92
C LEU A 144 -25.60 1.72 -21.50
N MET A 145 -26.02 1.52 -20.24
CA MET A 145 -26.40 0.18 -19.76
C MET A 145 -27.63 -0.36 -20.49
N ARG A 146 -28.67 0.45 -20.76
CA ARG A 146 -29.86 0.00 -21.49
C ARG A 146 -29.55 -0.40 -22.93
N GLU A 147 -28.80 0.42 -23.65
CA GLU A 147 -28.46 0.15 -25.05
C GLU A 147 -27.47 -1.02 -25.18
N ALA A 148 -26.50 -1.14 -24.26
CA ALA A 148 -25.64 -2.33 -24.18
C ALA A 148 -26.44 -3.62 -23.95
N THR A 149 -27.43 -3.59 -23.06
CA THR A 149 -28.32 -4.75 -22.79
C THR A 149 -29.14 -5.11 -24.03
N ARG A 150 -29.70 -4.11 -24.71
CA ARG A 150 -30.46 -4.29 -25.96
C ARG A 150 -29.62 -4.91 -27.06
N PHE A 151 -28.39 -4.43 -27.22
CA PHE A 151 -27.45 -4.95 -28.20
C PHE A 151 -27.03 -6.39 -27.89
N SER A 152 -26.73 -6.71 -26.64
CA SER A 152 -26.43 -8.08 -26.21
C SER A 152 -27.60 -9.03 -26.56
N ALA A 153 -28.84 -8.62 -26.28
CA ALA A 153 -30.02 -9.40 -26.65
C ALA A 153 -30.16 -9.59 -28.18
N GLN A 154 -29.84 -8.56 -28.97
CA GLN A 154 -29.84 -8.66 -30.44
C GLN A 154 -28.75 -9.59 -30.97
N GLN A 155 -27.54 -9.56 -30.41
CA GLN A 155 -26.45 -10.46 -30.82
C GLN A 155 -26.80 -11.93 -30.55
N VAL A 156 -27.43 -12.21 -29.41
CA VAL A 156 -27.92 -13.56 -29.08
C VAL A 156 -29.02 -14.00 -30.06
N ALA A 157 -29.94 -13.09 -30.43
CA ALA A 157 -31.02 -13.39 -31.37
C ALA A 157 -30.53 -13.62 -32.82
N ALA A 158 -29.49 -12.89 -33.23
CA ALA A 158 -28.95 -12.90 -34.58
C ALA A 158 -28.00 -14.09 -34.85
N HIS A 159 -27.66 -14.91 -33.86
CA HIS A 159 -26.78 -16.06 -34.05
C HIS A 159 -27.46 -17.14 -34.91
N PRO A 160 -26.96 -17.42 -36.14
CA PRO A 160 -27.58 -18.37 -37.07
C PRO A 160 -27.31 -19.84 -36.71
N ALA A 161 -26.44 -20.10 -35.74
CA ALA A 161 -25.98 -21.43 -35.35
C ALA A 161 -26.91 -22.19 -34.38
N VAL A 162 -27.96 -21.55 -33.85
CA VAL A 162 -28.88 -22.19 -32.89
C VAL A 162 -30.13 -22.61 -33.65
N GLN A 163 -30.32 -23.92 -33.88
CA GLN A 163 -31.54 -24.41 -34.53
C GLN A 163 -32.77 -24.05 -33.69
N PRO A 164 -33.97 -23.91 -34.30
CA PRO A 164 -35.20 -23.62 -33.55
C PRO A 164 -35.47 -24.63 -32.42
N ALA A 165 -35.11 -25.90 -32.63
CA ALA A 165 -35.19 -26.95 -31.61
C ALA A 165 -34.25 -26.69 -30.41
N ASP A 166 -33.03 -26.20 -30.67
CA ASP A 166 -32.08 -25.85 -29.61
C ASP A 166 -32.54 -24.61 -28.83
N ARG A 167 -33.21 -23.65 -29.47
CA ARG A 167 -33.81 -22.50 -28.78
C ARG A 167 -34.87 -22.92 -27.78
N ALA A 168 -35.77 -23.83 -28.16
CA ALA A 168 -36.79 -24.36 -27.25
C ALA A 168 -36.15 -25.11 -26.08
N ALA A 169 -35.11 -25.92 -26.33
CA ALA A 169 -34.39 -26.65 -25.28
C ALA A 169 -33.59 -25.73 -24.34
N VAL A 170 -32.98 -24.66 -24.86
CA VAL A 170 -32.32 -23.62 -24.05
C VAL A 170 -33.35 -22.86 -23.22
N GLN A 171 -34.48 -22.45 -23.81
CA GLN A 171 -35.51 -21.72 -23.10
C GLN A 171 -36.17 -22.57 -22.00
N ALA A 172 -36.40 -23.86 -22.25
CA ALA A 172 -36.87 -24.81 -21.23
C ALA A 172 -35.86 -24.96 -20.07
N ARG A 173 -34.55 -25.06 -20.37
CA ARG A 173 -33.49 -25.08 -19.34
C ARG A 173 -33.47 -23.80 -18.51
N LEU A 174 -33.59 -22.63 -19.14
CA LEU A 174 -33.64 -21.34 -18.44
C LEU A 174 -34.88 -21.20 -17.55
N GLN A 175 -36.05 -21.69 -18.02
CA GLN A 175 -37.27 -21.72 -17.22
C GLN A 175 -37.14 -22.65 -16.01
N ALA A 176 -36.57 -23.84 -16.20
CA ALA A 176 -36.30 -24.80 -15.13
C ALA A 176 -35.31 -24.22 -14.10
N TYR A 177 -34.21 -23.62 -14.57
CA TYR A 177 -33.26 -22.91 -13.72
C TYR A 177 -33.94 -21.81 -12.89
N GLY A 178 -34.77 -20.98 -13.52
CA GLY A 178 -35.51 -19.93 -12.82
C GLY A 178 -36.49 -20.48 -11.76
N ALA A 179 -37.10 -21.64 -12.01
CA ALA A 179 -37.94 -22.31 -11.02
C ALA A 179 -37.13 -22.85 -9.83
N ASP A 180 -35.97 -23.44 -10.09
CA ASP A 180 -35.05 -23.95 -9.08
C ASP A 180 -34.49 -22.81 -8.21
N VAL A 181 -34.07 -21.69 -8.80
CA VAL A 181 -33.59 -20.50 -8.06
C VAL A 181 -34.68 -19.98 -7.11
N ARG A 182 -35.92 -19.85 -7.58
CA ARG A 182 -37.06 -19.45 -6.71
C ARG A 182 -37.36 -20.48 -5.62
N ALA A 183 -37.11 -21.77 -5.86
CA ALA A 183 -37.23 -22.79 -4.82
C ALA A 183 -36.13 -22.64 -3.77
N CYS A 184 -34.88 -22.42 -4.21
CA CYS A 184 -33.75 -22.12 -3.33
C CYS A 184 -34.01 -20.89 -2.45
N GLU A 185 -34.49 -19.79 -3.04
CA GLU A 185 -34.81 -18.55 -2.31
C GLU A 185 -35.92 -18.74 -1.26
N ARG A 186 -36.92 -19.57 -1.55
CA ARG A 186 -37.99 -19.89 -0.59
C ARG A 186 -37.51 -20.76 0.57
N GLN A 187 -36.57 -21.68 0.31
CA GLN A 187 -36.03 -22.57 1.32
C GLN A 187 -34.91 -21.92 2.15
N GLN A 188 -34.15 -21.02 1.53
CA GLN A 188 -32.96 -20.37 2.09
C GLN A 188 -33.03 -18.87 1.77
N PRO A 189 -33.55 -18.03 2.67
CA PRO A 189 -33.75 -16.60 2.37
C PRO A 189 -32.44 -15.82 2.22
N ALA A 190 -31.33 -16.27 2.83
CA ALA A 190 -30.03 -15.63 2.73
C ALA A 190 -28.86 -16.59 3.06
N GLY A 191 -27.62 -16.16 2.77
CA GLY A 191 -26.38 -16.80 3.20
C GLY A 191 -25.88 -17.94 2.31
N ALA A 192 -24.81 -18.60 2.76
CA ALA A 192 -24.07 -19.60 1.99
C ALA A 192 -24.93 -20.81 1.54
N ALA A 193 -25.94 -21.20 2.32
CA ALA A 193 -26.84 -22.29 1.96
C ALA A 193 -27.71 -21.95 0.73
N ARG A 194 -28.14 -20.70 0.61
CA ARG A 194 -28.87 -20.19 -0.58
C ARG A 194 -27.96 -20.21 -1.81
N GLU A 195 -26.74 -19.68 -1.67
CA GLU A 195 -25.76 -19.62 -2.75
C GLU A 195 -25.37 -21.01 -3.25
N ALA A 196 -25.11 -21.96 -2.34
CA ALA A 196 -24.84 -23.35 -2.71
C ALA A 196 -26.01 -23.99 -3.47
N CYS A 197 -27.25 -23.73 -3.07
CA CYS A 197 -28.44 -24.22 -3.77
C CYS A 197 -28.57 -23.62 -5.18
N ILE A 198 -28.38 -22.30 -5.32
CA ILE A 198 -28.41 -21.61 -6.62
C ILE A 198 -27.29 -22.14 -7.53
N ASN A 199 -26.10 -22.36 -6.98
CA ASN A 199 -24.97 -22.91 -7.72
C ASN A 199 -25.28 -24.32 -8.23
N GLN A 200 -25.86 -25.19 -7.39
CA GLN A 200 -26.32 -26.51 -7.83
C GLN A 200 -27.40 -26.42 -8.93
N ALA A 201 -28.36 -25.51 -8.81
CA ALA A 201 -29.39 -25.30 -9.84
C ALA A 201 -28.76 -24.91 -11.20
N ARG A 202 -27.73 -24.08 -11.18
CA ARG A 202 -26.97 -23.66 -12.37
C ARG A 202 -26.22 -24.83 -13.01
N VAL A 203 -25.56 -25.65 -12.20
CA VAL A 203 -24.88 -26.88 -12.66
C VAL A 203 -25.89 -27.82 -13.32
N ARG A 204 -27.07 -28.01 -12.72
CA ARG A 204 -28.15 -28.82 -13.32
C ARG A 204 -28.66 -28.24 -14.65
N ALA A 205 -28.65 -26.91 -14.81
CA ALA A 205 -29.01 -26.24 -16.05
C ALA A 205 -27.92 -26.34 -17.14
N GLY A 206 -26.77 -26.96 -16.84
CA GLY A 206 -25.63 -27.10 -17.75
C GLY A 206 -24.64 -25.94 -17.70
N GLY A 207 -24.79 -25.03 -16.74
CA GLY A 207 -23.76 -24.04 -16.43
C GLY A 207 -22.62 -24.66 -15.63
N GLU A 208 -21.48 -23.98 -15.57
CA GLU A 208 -20.40 -24.37 -14.67
C GLU A 208 -20.73 -23.94 -13.24
N ALA A 209 -20.27 -24.70 -12.26
CA ALA A 209 -20.36 -24.27 -10.88
C ALA A 209 -19.59 -22.96 -10.73
N ASP A 210 -20.10 -22.00 -9.95
CA ASP A 210 -19.26 -20.90 -9.50
C ASP A 210 -18.01 -21.52 -8.88
N ALA A 211 -16.85 -21.15 -9.41
CA ALA A 211 -15.63 -21.31 -8.65
C ALA A 211 -15.89 -20.62 -7.30
N PRO A 212 -15.56 -21.25 -6.16
CA PRO A 212 -15.66 -20.57 -4.87
C PRO A 212 -14.99 -19.22 -5.05
N GLU A 213 -15.73 -18.14 -4.80
CA GLU A 213 -15.22 -16.79 -4.94
C GLU A 213 -13.95 -16.76 -4.10
N ALA A 214 -12.79 -16.68 -4.77
CA ALA A 214 -11.53 -16.81 -4.09
C ALA A 214 -11.52 -15.65 -3.11
N GLU A 215 -11.60 -15.97 -1.81
CA GLU A 215 -11.64 -14.96 -0.76
C GLU A 215 -10.43 -14.05 -0.99
N VAL A 216 -10.69 -12.88 -1.54
CA VAL A 216 -9.63 -11.96 -1.91
C VAL A 216 -9.11 -11.49 -0.58
N ALA A 217 -7.97 -12.04 -0.15
CA ALA A 217 -7.36 -11.64 1.09
C ALA A 217 -7.26 -10.10 1.06
N MET A 218 -7.86 -9.45 2.05
CA MET A 218 -7.76 -8.01 2.26
C MET A 218 -6.84 -7.77 3.45
N PRO A 219 -5.52 -8.00 3.33
CA PRO A 219 -4.64 -7.99 4.49
C PRO A 219 -4.19 -6.59 4.88
N TYR A 220 -4.48 -5.55 4.09
CA TYR A 220 -3.83 -4.25 4.24
C TYR A 220 -4.70 -3.26 4.99
N LEU A 221 -4.19 -2.64 6.05
CA LEU A 221 -4.79 -1.48 6.69
C LEU A 221 -4.06 -0.22 6.24
N HIS A 222 -4.81 0.82 5.86
CA HIS A 222 -4.26 2.08 5.37
C HIS A 222 -4.42 3.16 6.43
N PHE A 223 -3.34 3.89 6.71
CA PHE A 223 -3.31 4.99 7.67
C PHE A 223 -2.83 6.25 6.97
N ARG A 224 -3.56 7.34 7.09
CA ARG A 224 -3.27 8.64 6.47
C ARG A 224 -3.01 9.68 7.56
N ALA A 225 -2.33 10.77 7.22
CA ALA A 225 -2.20 11.90 8.15
C ALA A 225 -3.59 12.36 8.63
N ALA A 226 -3.73 12.59 9.94
CA ALA A 226 -4.95 13.17 10.51
C ALA A 226 -5.26 14.53 9.87
N GLU A 227 -6.53 14.94 9.83
CA GLU A 227 -6.91 16.25 9.25
C GLU A 227 -6.26 17.42 9.99
N ASP A 228 -6.08 17.28 11.31
CA ASP A 228 -5.37 18.22 12.18
C ASP A 228 -3.87 17.91 12.29
N CYS A 229 -3.27 17.33 11.24
CA CYS A 229 -1.88 16.89 11.15
C CYS A 229 -0.91 17.84 11.87
N ARG A 230 -0.36 17.34 13.00
CA ARG A 230 0.64 18.03 13.82
C ARG A 230 1.94 17.21 13.90
N PRO A 231 2.70 17.12 12.80
CA PRO A 231 3.99 16.47 12.82
C PRO A 231 4.92 17.24 13.76
N SER A 232 5.84 16.54 14.41
CA SER A 232 6.82 17.15 15.30
C SER A 232 8.17 16.50 15.08
N GLY A 233 9.25 17.24 15.28
CA GLY A 233 10.58 16.70 15.03
C GLY A 233 11.69 17.67 15.33
N GLN A 234 12.91 17.15 15.20
CA GLN A 234 14.15 17.89 15.36
C GLN A 234 15.10 17.52 14.23
N LEU A 235 15.76 18.52 13.66
CA LEU A 235 16.79 18.34 12.66
C LEU A 235 18.10 18.87 13.20
N THR A 236 19.15 18.03 13.18
CA THR A 236 20.50 18.46 13.53
C THR A 236 21.45 18.22 12.37
N LEU A 237 22.32 19.18 12.10
CA LEU A 237 23.40 19.11 11.11
C LEU A 237 24.70 19.59 11.77
N ASP A 238 25.75 18.79 11.71
CA ASP A 238 27.13 19.19 11.97
C ASP A 238 27.99 18.69 10.80
N GLU A 239 28.35 19.61 9.91
CA GLU A 239 29.27 19.36 8.82
C GLU A 239 30.54 20.19 9.01
N ARG A 240 31.69 19.55 8.84
CA ARG A 240 33.01 20.18 8.90
C ARG A 240 33.82 19.75 7.71
N ALA A 241 34.42 20.71 7.03
CA ALA A 241 35.30 20.49 5.91
C ALA A 241 36.64 21.18 6.14
N GLU A 242 37.73 20.48 5.87
CA GLU A 242 39.09 21.02 5.92
C GLU A 242 39.78 20.68 4.61
N GLY A 243 40.36 21.69 3.97
CA GLY A 243 40.86 21.53 2.62
C GLY A 243 41.70 22.69 2.11
N SER A 244 41.89 22.70 0.80
CA SER A 244 42.56 23.78 0.09
C SER A 244 41.98 23.95 -1.31
N PHE A 245 42.08 25.17 -1.84
CA PHE A 245 41.83 25.48 -3.25
C PHE A 245 43.04 26.16 -3.87
N VAL A 246 43.16 26.09 -5.19
CA VAL A 246 44.22 26.78 -5.93
C VAL A 246 43.75 28.19 -6.28
N ASP A 247 44.45 29.20 -5.75
CA ASP A 247 44.31 30.61 -6.12
C ASP A 247 45.52 31.06 -6.96
N VAL A 248 45.51 32.28 -7.50
CA VAL A 248 46.61 32.85 -8.30
C VAL A 248 47.93 32.96 -7.52
N GLN A 249 47.87 32.93 -6.19
CA GLN A 249 49.02 32.98 -5.28
C GLN A 249 49.47 31.58 -4.80
N GLY A 250 48.82 30.50 -5.26
CA GLY A 250 49.07 29.14 -4.82
C GLY A 250 47.92 28.54 -4.01
N PRO A 251 48.14 27.39 -3.34
CA PRO A 251 47.10 26.72 -2.55
C PRO A 251 46.74 27.54 -1.30
N VAL A 252 45.46 27.83 -1.12
CA VAL A 252 44.91 28.51 0.06
C VAL A 252 44.16 27.49 0.91
N ALA A 253 44.62 27.28 2.14
CA ALA A 253 43.94 26.40 3.10
C ALA A 253 42.63 27.04 3.60
N PHE A 254 41.61 26.21 3.80
CA PHE A 254 40.34 26.63 4.36
C PHE A 254 39.76 25.62 5.35
N THR A 255 38.92 26.14 6.24
CA THR A 255 37.99 25.36 7.04
C THR A 255 36.56 25.86 6.79
N ALA A 256 35.61 24.95 6.70
CA ALA A 256 34.20 25.29 6.57
C ALA A 256 33.38 24.47 7.57
N THR A 257 32.37 25.11 8.16
CA THR A 257 31.42 24.48 9.08
C THR A 257 30.01 24.81 8.66
N ARG A 258 29.09 23.85 8.77
CA ARG A 258 27.64 24.05 8.64
C ARG A 258 26.96 23.43 9.84
N LEU A 259 26.25 24.25 10.59
CA LEU A 259 25.56 23.84 11.81
C LEU A 259 24.07 24.14 11.70
N ALA A 260 23.25 23.18 12.13
CA ALA A 260 21.83 23.40 12.42
C ALA A 260 21.41 22.61 13.67
N ASP A 261 20.58 23.24 14.47
CA ASP A 261 19.79 22.62 15.54
C ASP A 261 18.39 23.24 15.45
N ASP A 262 17.56 22.64 14.60
CA ASP A 262 16.26 23.15 14.19
C ASP A 262 15.17 22.29 14.84
N VAL A 263 14.67 22.78 15.99
CA VAL A 263 13.47 22.23 16.62
C VAL A 263 12.26 22.79 15.88
N ARG A 264 11.58 21.92 15.15
CA ARG A 264 10.58 22.36 14.17
C ARG A 264 9.18 22.39 14.75
N ALA A 265 8.51 23.52 14.53
CA ALA A 265 7.07 23.64 14.72
C ALA A 265 6.32 22.78 13.68
N PRO A 266 5.11 22.29 14.00
CA PRO A 266 4.36 21.40 13.12
C PRO A 266 4.12 21.91 11.70
N ALA A 267 4.00 23.24 11.52
CA ALA A 267 3.74 23.87 10.23
C ALA A 267 4.88 23.72 9.20
N SER A 268 6.06 23.25 9.59
CA SER A 268 7.26 23.18 8.74
C SER A 268 7.54 21.78 8.15
N PHE A 269 6.78 20.77 8.57
CA PHE A 269 6.81 19.45 7.95
C PHE A 269 5.63 19.33 6.97
N PRO A 270 5.83 18.71 5.80
CA PRO A 270 4.73 18.49 4.87
C PRO A 270 3.66 17.62 5.56
N CYS A 271 2.41 18.05 5.48
CA CYS A 271 1.24 17.31 5.97
C CYS A 271 0.39 16.83 4.79
N GLY A 272 -0.33 15.72 4.97
CA GLY A 272 -1.34 15.24 4.03
C GLY A 272 -0.82 14.31 2.93
N THR A 273 0.49 14.15 2.79
CA THR A 273 1.09 13.19 1.85
C THR A 273 1.55 11.90 2.52
N GLN A 274 1.47 11.82 3.86
CA GLN A 274 1.89 10.63 4.60
C GLN A 274 0.85 9.53 4.50
N LEU A 275 1.30 8.39 3.99
CA LEU A 275 0.57 7.14 3.96
C LEU A 275 1.42 6.05 4.61
N VAL A 276 0.79 5.28 5.49
CA VAL A 276 1.34 4.04 6.03
C VAL A 276 0.39 2.91 5.68
N VAL A 277 0.93 1.82 5.13
CA VAL A 277 0.19 0.59 4.89
C VAL A 277 0.71 -0.48 5.85
N LEU A 278 -0.18 -1.16 6.55
CA LEU A 278 0.12 -2.29 7.44
C LEU A 278 -0.41 -3.59 6.84
N ASP A 279 0.46 -4.56 6.60
CA ASP A 279 0.05 -5.93 6.28
C ASP A 279 -0.22 -6.69 7.57
N THR A 280 -1.49 -7.01 7.79
CA THR A 280 -1.98 -7.68 9.00
C THR A 280 -1.51 -9.13 9.13
N ARG A 281 -1.03 -9.75 8.04
CA ARG A 281 -0.56 -11.15 8.05
C ARG A 281 0.80 -11.30 8.72
N ASN A 282 1.70 -10.36 8.47
CA ASN A 282 3.10 -10.42 8.90
C ASN A 282 3.55 -9.23 9.75
N GLY A 283 2.71 -8.20 9.91
CA GLY A 283 3.05 -6.99 10.65
C GLY A 283 4.02 -6.06 9.90
N ARG A 284 4.20 -6.22 8.58
CA ARG A 284 5.05 -5.34 7.78
C ARG A 284 4.37 -3.99 7.56
N LEU A 285 5.16 -2.93 7.63
CA LEU A 285 4.77 -1.55 7.37
C LEU A 285 5.48 -1.03 6.10
N TRP A 286 4.72 -0.34 5.25
CA TRP A 286 5.23 0.48 4.17
C TRP A 286 4.92 1.94 4.48
N VAL A 287 5.91 2.80 4.38
CA VAL A 287 5.80 4.21 4.77
C VAL A 287 6.27 5.09 3.62
N THR A 288 5.45 6.07 3.22
CA THR A 288 5.90 7.15 2.34
C THR A 288 6.97 7.98 3.05
N SER A 289 8.15 8.15 2.45
CA SER A 289 9.30 8.77 3.12
C SER A 289 9.02 10.21 3.60
N PRO A 290 8.94 10.46 4.92
CA PRO A 290 8.77 11.81 5.45
C PRO A 290 10.09 12.52 5.77
N VAL A 291 11.23 11.79 5.71
CA VAL A 291 12.55 12.29 6.13
C VAL A 291 13.42 12.79 4.99
N LEU A 292 13.16 12.33 3.76
CA LEU A 292 13.88 12.78 2.57
C LEU A 292 13.36 14.15 2.13
N GLY A 293 14.28 15.07 1.83
CA GLY A 293 13.95 16.42 1.37
C GLY A 293 13.64 17.43 2.49
N LEU A 294 13.84 17.06 3.76
CA LEU A 294 13.73 18.00 4.86
C LEU A 294 14.83 19.08 4.77
N SER A 295 14.44 20.32 4.98
CA SER A 295 15.35 21.46 5.09
C SER A 295 15.56 21.84 6.55
N ALA A 296 16.61 22.60 6.86
CA ALA A 296 16.86 23.20 8.16
C ALA A 296 17.41 24.62 7.99
N GLN A 297 17.24 25.47 9.00
CA GLN A 297 17.97 26.73 9.05
C GLN A 297 19.43 26.47 9.43
N VAL A 298 20.37 26.76 8.53
CA VAL A 298 21.80 26.46 8.68
C VAL A 298 22.58 27.74 8.89
N THR A 299 23.51 27.72 9.84
CA THR A 299 24.62 28.68 9.93
C THR A 299 25.86 28.06 9.29
N ALA A 300 26.33 28.64 8.20
CA ALA A 300 27.57 28.25 7.53
C ALA A 300 28.67 29.28 7.84
N VAL A 301 29.85 28.80 8.24
CA VAL A 301 31.04 29.65 8.44
C VAL A 301 32.20 29.05 7.66
N ARG A 302 32.84 29.87 6.81
CA ARG A 302 34.04 29.51 6.07
C ARG A 302 35.18 30.44 6.46
N SER A 303 36.32 29.87 6.82
CA SER A 303 37.55 30.59 7.14
C SER A 303 38.63 30.20 6.15
N GLU A 304 39.28 31.18 5.54
CA GLU A 304 40.37 31.00 4.58
C GLU A 304 41.63 31.64 5.14
N GLN A 305 42.79 31.02 4.90
CA GLN A 305 44.06 31.53 5.41
C GLN A 305 44.30 32.97 4.93
N GLY A 306 44.51 33.90 5.87
CA GLY A 306 44.77 35.31 5.59
C GLY A 306 43.54 36.15 5.23
N ARG A 307 42.32 35.61 5.37
CA ARG A 307 41.06 36.32 5.09
C ARG A 307 40.13 36.31 6.30
N ALA A 308 39.25 37.30 6.40
CA ALA A 308 38.22 37.34 7.43
C ALA A 308 37.20 36.20 7.21
N PRO A 309 36.73 35.50 8.26
CA PRO A 309 35.72 34.46 8.13
C PRO A 309 34.42 34.99 7.52
N GLN A 310 33.86 34.22 6.59
CA GLN A 310 32.57 34.51 5.96
C GLN A 310 31.48 33.70 6.65
N ARG A 311 30.42 34.37 7.11
CA ARG A 311 29.26 33.76 7.73
C ARG A 311 28.04 33.93 6.85
N GLN A 312 27.30 32.84 6.63
CA GLN A 312 26.03 32.83 5.92
C GLN A 312 24.97 32.11 6.76
N VAL A 313 23.74 32.61 6.72
CA VAL A 313 22.60 32.01 7.43
C VAL A 313 21.47 31.86 6.42
N GLY A 314 20.97 30.64 6.25
CA GLY A 314 19.93 30.37 5.25
C GLY A 314 19.31 28.97 5.40
N GLY A 315 18.21 28.75 4.69
CA GLY A 315 17.61 27.42 4.58
C GLY A 315 18.49 26.49 3.75
N SER A 316 18.64 25.24 4.18
CA SER A 316 19.41 24.23 3.46
C SER A 316 18.79 22.86 3.59
N THR A 317 18.73 22.09 2.49
CA THR A 317 18.25 20.71 2.51
C THR A 317 19.28 19.79 3.15
N LEU A 318 18.83 18.85 3.99
CA LEU A 318 19.68 17.79 4.51
C LEU A 318 20.16 16.90 3.36
N ASP A 319 21.45 16.57 3.39
CA ASP A 319 22.10 15.76 2.36
C ASP A 319 22.00 14.27 2.67
N TRP A 320 20.99 13.64 2.09
CA TRP A 320 20.75 12.20 2.20
C TRP A 320 21.18 11.44 0.94
N HIS A 321 21.91 12.04 0.00
CA HIS A 321 22.07 11.48 -1.34
C HIS A 321 22.56 10.02 -1.35
N GLU A 322 23.63 9.71 -0.61
CA GLU A 322 24.16 8.33 -0.56
C GLU A 322 23.24 7.37 0.20
N ALA A 323 22.50 7.86 1.20
CA ALA A 323 21.63 7.04 2.04
C ALA A 323 20.20 6.88 1.50
N ALA A 324 19.78 7.73 0.56
CA ALA A 324 18.40 7.81 0.11
C ALA A 324 17.87 6.49 -0.46
N PRO A 325 18.59 5.75 -1.34
CA PRO A 325 18.12 4.47 -1.85
C PRO A 325 17.91 3.43 -0.74
N TRP A 326 18.84 3.38 0.23
CA TRP A 326 18.74 2.48 1.37
C TRP A 326 17.57 2.84 2.28
N LEU A 327 17.40 4.14 2.59
CA LEU A 327 16.27 4.62 3.40
C LEU A 327 14.94 4.31 2.73
N GLN A 328 14.80 4.59 1.43
CA GLN A 328 13.60 4.27 0.66
C GLN A 328 13.27 2.78 0.73
N GLN A 329 14.25 1.91 0.46
CA GLN A 329 14.05 0.47 0.55
C GLN A 329 13.62 0.03 1.95
N ARG A 330 14.23 0.59 3.00
CA ARG A 330 13.92 0.22 4.39
C ARG A 330 12.55 0.69 4.84
N LEU A 331 12.12 1.88 4.44
CA LEU A 331 10.79 2.41 4.77
C LEU A 331 9.64 1.56 4.17
N LEU A 332 9.93 0.74 3.15
CA LEU A 332 8.97 -0.22 2.57
C LEU A 332 8.96 -1.58 3.31
N GLN A 333 9.78 -1.76 4.34
CA GLN A 333 10.02 -3.05 5.01
C GLN A 333 10.13 -2.92 6.53
N LEU A 334 9.41 -1.96 7.13
CA LEU A 334 9.45 -1.77 8.58
C LEU A 334 8.59 -2.83 9.29
N ASP A 335 8.92 -3.11 10.56
CA ASP A 335 8.13 -3.99 11.43
C ASP A 335 7.17 -3.17 12.31
N ARG A 336 5.91 -3.58 12.43
CA ARG A 336 4.89 -2.93 13.28
C ARG A 336 5.30 -2.79 14.74
N ARG A 337 6.16 -3.68 15.26
CA ARG A 337 6.62 -3.65 16.65
C ARG A 337 7.67 -2.56 16.91
N GLY A 338 8.11 -1.85 15.86
CA GLY A 338 9.26 -0.95 15.92
C GLY A 338 10.57 -1.68 15.70
N GLY A 339 11.66 -0.93 15.59
CA GLY A 339 12.97 -1.51 15.37
C GLY A 339 14.06 -0.50 15.08
N ASN A 340 15.23 -1.02 14.75
CA ASN A 340 16.33 -0.27 14.20
C ASN A 340 16.97 -1.04 13.04
N ALA A 341 17.58 -0.30 12.12
CA ALA A 341 18.35 -0.82 11.02
C ALA A 341 19.55 0.10 10.78
N SER A 342 20.66 -0.47 10.33
CA SER A 342 21.85 0.31 9.97
C SER A 342 22.53 -0.27 8.75
N ALA A 343 23.20 0.58 7.99
CA ALA A 343 24.09 0.15 6.91
C ALA A 343 25.32 1.05 6.82
N THR A 344 26.38 0.50 6.24
CA THR A 344 27.54 1.25 5.77
C THR A 344 27.50 1.25 4.26
N LEU A 345 27.52 2.43 3.67
CA LEU A 345 27.38 2.68 2.25
C LEU A 345 28.68 3.32 1.73
N PRO A 346 29.08 3.05 0.48
CA PRO A 346 30.21 3.73 -0.13
C PRO A 346 29.89 5.24 -0.27
N ALA A 347 30.86 6.09 0.05
CA ALA A 347 30.80 7.52 -0.24
C ALA A 347 31.86 7.88 -1.31
N ALA A 348 31.80 9.12 -1.82
CA ALA A 348 32.76 9.60 -2.82
C ALA A 348 34.22 9.52 -2.34
N ALA A 349 35.14 9.34 -3.31
CA ALA A 349 36.60 9.39 -3.13
C ALA A 349 37.10 8.61 -1.89
N ASP A 350 36.72 7.33 -1.84
CA ASP A 350 37.10 6.33 -0.84
C ASP A 350 36.48 6.53 0.56
N GLY A 351 35.47 7.39 0.67
CA GLY A 351 34.75 7.61 1.91
C GLY A 351 33.75 6.51 2.28
N GLN A 352 33.24 6.59 3.51
CA GLN A 352 32.14 5.75 3.98
C GLN A 352 31.04 6.60 4.61
N THR A 353 29.80 6.19 4.38
CA THR A 353 28.60 6.75 5.00
C THR A 353 27.93 5.67 5.85
N GLN A 354 27.88 5.86 7.16
CA GLN A 354 27.06 5.05 8.05
C GLN A 354 25.68 5.70 8.18
N VAL A 355 24.64 4.92 7.90
CA VAL A 355 23.24 5.33 8.07
C VAL A 355 22.58 4.46 9.13
N ARG A 356 21.74 5.06 9.97
CA ARG A 356 20.88 4.38 10.94
C ARG A 356 19.46 4.87 10.81
N LEU A 357 18.51 3.96 10.91
CA LEU A 357 17.08 4.24 10.96
C LEU A 357 16.53 3.54 12.19
N SER A 358 15.77 4.25 13.00
CA SER A 358 14.96 3.65 14.06
C SER A 358 13.52 4.11 13.93
N TRP A 359 12.58 3.24 14.31
CA TRP A 359 11.16 3.52 14.20
C TRP A 359 10.36 2.93 15.34
N ARG A 360 9.23 3.56 15.64
CA ARG A 360 8.22 3.09 16.58
C ARG A 360 6.83 3.31 15.99
N TRP A 361 5.95 2.34 16.19
CA TRP A 361 4.56 2.36 15.76
C TRP A 361 3.68 1.91 16.91
N GLN A 362 2.87 2.83 17.42
CA GLN A 362 2.09 2.61 18.65
C GLN A 362 0.74 3.34 18.57
N PRO A 363 -0.27 2.95 19.35
CA PRO A 363 -1.49 3.75 19.50
C PRO A 363 -1.16 5.20 19.87
N ALA A 364 -1.89 6.14 19.28
CA ALA A 364 -1.65 7.58 19.42
C ALA A 364 -2.04 8.15 20.79
#